data_AF-A0A349MQ78-F1
#
_entry.id   AF-A0A349MQ78-F1
#
_cell.length_a   1.000
_cell.length_b   1.000
_cell.length_c   1.000
_cell.angle_alpha   90.00
_cell.angle_beta   90.00
_cell.angle_gamma   90.00
#
_symmetry.space_group_name_H-M   'P 1'
#
loop_
_entity.id
_entity.type
_entity.pdbx_description
1 polymer ?
#
loop_
_entity_poly.entity_id
_entity_poly.type
_entity_poly.pdbx_seq_one_letter_code
_entity_poly.pdbx_strand_id
1 'polypeptide(L)'
;MSENATYLVEASNNFKAILRIHRENYHSHRAIECELEWLEALNAAKIIPTPGYYIGKNGNPIQKHHVKGLPSPRYMVLFHFVKGQTPCETIEMTDRFEELGAIAARCHNHVLTWQKPKNFDRLVWDVETVFGNTPTWGDWRNAPEVDSKVLAQLEKVEKTIRKRLKIFGKPQTRFNLIHADMRLANLLIEEHLSAF
;
A
#
# COMPACT_ATOMS: atom_id res chain seq x y z
N MET A 1 -7.71 11.79 5.48
CA MET A 1 -8.37 11.33 4.24
C MET A 1 -7.59 10.13 3.73
N SER A 2 -8.25 8.99 3.46
CA SER A 2 -7.63 7.80 2.88
C SER A 2 -6.98 8.11 1.52
N GLU A 3 -5.88 7.43 1.17
CA GLU A 3 -5.16 7.64 -0.10
C GLU A 3 -6.03 7.34 -1.33
N ASN A 4 -7.01 6.43 -1.20
CA ASN A 4 -7.98 6.07 -2.21
C ASN A 4 -9.41 6.12 -1.65
N ALA A 5 -10.39 6.32 -2.52
CA ALA A 5 -11.80 6.19 -2.14
C ALA A 5 -12.25 4.74 -2.35
N THR A 6 -12.77 4.11 -1.29
CA THR A 6 -13.18 2.70 -1.29
C THR A 6 -14.65 2.60 -0.95
N TYR A 7 -15.42 1.86 -1.75
CA TYR A 7 -16.86 1.71 -1.61
C TYR A 7 -17.26 0.25 -1.55
N LEU A 8 -18.19 -0.09 -0.66
CA LEU A 8 -18.91 -1.36 -0.72
C LEU A 8 -19.92 -1.29 -1.86
N VAL A 9 -19.85 -2.25 -2.79
CA VAL A 9 -20.83 -2.46 -3.86
C VAL A 9 -21.71 -3.61 -3.46
N GLU A 10 -23.01 -3.35 -3.35
CA GLU A 10 -24.03 -4.36 -3.08
C GLU A 10 -24.96 -4.50 -4.30
N ALA A 11 -25.33 -5.73 -4.64
CA ALA A 11 -26.29 -6.02 -5.69
C ALA A 11 -27.20 -7.18 -5.30
N SER A 12 -28.11 -7.56 -6.20
CA SER A 12 -29.02 -8.70 -5.99
C SER A 12 -28.25 -9.99 -5.69
N ASN A 13 -28.95 -10.97 -5.10
CA ASN A 13 -28.39 -12.27 -4.71
C ASN A 13 -27.24 -12.18 -3.69
N ASN A 14 -27.30 -11.20 -2.77
CA ASN A 14 -26.28 -10.96 -1.74
C ASN A 14 -24.86 -10.73 -2.31
N PHE A 15 -24.76 -10.25 -3.55
CA PHE A 15 -23.47 -9.92 -4.13
C PHE A 15 -22.83 -8.75 -3.37
N LYS A 16 -21.58 -8.94 -2.97
CA LYS A 16 -20.75 -7.91 -2.32
C LYS A 16 -19.39 -7.84 -2.98
N ALA A 17 -18.91 -6.63 -3.21
CA ALA A 17 -17.58 -6.35 -3.73
C ALA A 17 -17.05 -5.02 -3.19
N ILE A 18 -15.75 -4.81 -3.28
CA ILE A 18 -15.10 -3.57 -2.86
C ILE A 18 -14.58 -2.82 -4.08
N LEU A 19 -15.15 -1.67 -4.39
CA LEU A 19 -14.68 -0.79 -5.47
C LEU A 19 -13.65 0.18 -4.92
N ARG A 20 -12.40 0.08 -5.39
CA ARG A 20 -11.35 1.05 -5.09
C ARG A 20 -11.17 2.01 -6.27
N ILE A 21 -11.35 3.29 -6.01
CA ILE A 21 -11.10 4.38 -6.97
C ILE A 21 -9.76 5.03 -6.61
N HIS A 22 -8.80 4.91 -7.52
CA HIS A 22 -7.45 5.39 -7.32
C HIS A 22 -7.38 6.92 -7.45
N ARG A 23 -6.63 7.56 -6.55
CA ARG A 23 -6.38 9.01 -6.58
C ARG A 23 -5.61 9.41 -7.85
N GLU A 24 -5.89 10.63 -8.29
CA GLU A 24 -5.17 11.26 -9.40
C GLU A 24 -3.67 11.34 -9.16
N ASN A 25 -2.89 11.09 -10.22
CA ASN A 25 -1.43 11.27 -10.25
C ASN A 25 -0.63 10.49 -9.19
N TYR A 26 -1.26 9.54 -8.48
CA TYR A 26 -0.57 8.74 -7.47
C TYR A 26 0.02 7.45 -8.05
N HIS A 27 -0.73 6.77 -8.91
CA HIS A 27 -0.30 5.53 -9.56
C HIS A 27 -0.56 5.56 -11.07
N SER A 28 0.44 5.13 -11.84
CA SER A 28 0.29 4.81 -13.26
C SER A 28 -0.60 3.56 -13.40
N HIS A 29 -1.13 3.33 -14.60
CA HIS A 29 -1.84 2.07 -14.90
C HIS A 29 -0.92 0.86 -14.60
N ARG A 30 0.35 0.95 -15.02
CA ARG A 30 1.34 -0.11 -14.81
C ARG A 30 1.62 -0.35 -13.32
N ALA A 31 1.63 0.69 -12.50
CA ALA A 31 1.84 0.56 -11.07
C ALA A 31 0.68 -0.16 -10.36
N ILE A 32 -0.54 -0.04 -10.89
CA ILE A 32 -1.70 -0.79 -10.43
C ILE A 32 -1.61 -2.25 -10.90
N GLU A 33 -1.22 -2.50 -12.17
CA GLU A 33 -0.98 -3.87 -12.65
C GLU A 33 0.06 -4.59 -11.80
N CYS A 34 1.19 -3.93 -11.49
CA CYS A 34 2.24 -4.50 -10.65
C CYS A 34 1.77 -4.82 -9.22
N GLU A 35 0.77 -4.10 -8.71
CA GLU A 35 0.12 -4.42 -7.44
C GLU A 35 -0.69 -5.70 -7.54
N LEU A 36 -1.56 -5.80 -8.57
CA LEU A 36 -2.39 -6.99 -8.80
C LEU A 36 -1.53 -8.23 -9.05
N GLU A 37 -0.46 -8.10 -9.84
CA GLU A 37 0.52 -9.17 -10.10
C GLU A 37 1.19 -9.66 -8.81
N TRP A 38 1.47 -8.76 -7.85
CA TRP A 38 2.05 -9.16 -6.57
C TRP A 38 1.02 -9.82 -5.64
N LEU A 39 -0.22 -9.31 -5.59
CA LEU A 39 -1.31 -9.93 -4.84
C LEU A 39 -1.56 -11.37 -5.32
N GLU A 40 -1.64 -11.58 -6.63
CA GLU A 40 -1.78 -12.92 -7.22
C GLU A 40 -0.62 -13.83 -6.86
N ALA A 41 0.61 -13.33 -6.94
CA ALA A 41 1.80 -14.12 -6.58
C ALA A 41 1.79 -14.52 -5.10
N LEU A 42 1.41 -13.61 -4.20
CA LEU A 42 1.28 -13.89 -2.76
C LEU A 42 0.22 -14.98 -2.51
N ASN A 43 -0.94 -14.89 -3.17
CA ASN A 43 -2.01 -15.87 -3.03
C ASN A 43 -1.64 -17.24 -3.62
N ALA A 44 -1.05 -17.26 -4.83
CA ALA A 44 -0.62 -18.49 -5.50
C ALA A 44 0.46 -19.23 -4.70
N ALA A 45 1.39 -18.49 -4.09
CA ALA A 45 2.41 -19.04 -3.20
C ALA A 45 1.91 -19.30 -1.77
N LYS A 46 0.62 -19.04 -1.47
CA LYS A 46 -0.01 -19.24 -0.15
C LYS A 46 0.74 -18.51 0.98
N ILE A 47 1.31 -17.34 0.68
CA ILE A 47 2.09 -16.54 1.62
C ILE A 47 1.16 -15.86 2.63
N ILE A 48 0.10 -15.25 2.11
CA ILE A 48 -1.01 -14.68 2.85
C ILE A 48 -2.29 -14.75 2.00
N PRO A 49 -3.47 -14.82 2.63
CA PRO A 49 -4.73 -14.59 1.94
C PRO A 49 -4.77 -13.15 1.42
N THR A 50 -5.05 -12.97 0.14
CA THR A 50 -5.32 -11.67 -0.48
C THR A 50 -6.67 -11.71 -1.20
N PRO A 51 -7.43 -10.60 -1.26
CA PRO A 51 -8.64 -10.54 -2.05
C PRO A 51 -8.31 -10.77 -3.52
N GLY A 52 -9.13 -11.59 -4.18
CA GLY A 52 -9.18 -11.61 -5.63
C GLY A 52 -9.79 -10.32 -6.18
N TYR A 53 -9.83 -10.20 -7.49
CA TYR A 53 -10.45 -9.07 -8.18
C TYR A 53 -11.28 -9.55 -9.37
N TYR A 54 -12.27 -8.76 -9.76
CA TYR A 54 -13.14 -9.06 -10.89
C TYR A 54 -12.56 -8.52 -12.20
N ILE A 55 -12.75 -9.28 -13.26
CA ILE A 55 -12.42 -8.85 -14.63
C ILE A 55 -13.60 -8.04 -15.19
N GLY A 56 -13.30 -6.87 -15.75
CA GLY A 56 -14.30 -6.04 -16.42
C GLY A 56 -14.85 -6.72 -17.68
N LYS A 57 -15.98 -6.21 -18.18
CA LYS A 57 -16.61 -6.73 -19.43
C LYS A 57 -15.70 -6.61 -20.66
N ASN A 58 -14.69 -5.75 -20.60
CA ASN A 58 -13.66 -5.57 -21.62
C ASN A 58 -12.44 -6.51 -21.45
N GLY A 59 -12.48 -7.46 -20.50
CA GLY A 59 -11.38 -8.39 -20.24
C GLY A 59 -10.24 -7.81 -19.40
N ASN A 60 -10.33 -6.55 -18.94
CA ASN A 60 -9.30 -5.89 -18.14
C ASN A 60 -9.78 -5.73 -16.68
N PRO A 61 -8.96 -6.05 -15.66
CA PRO A 61 -9.33 -5.77 -14.26
C PRO A 61 -9.28 -4.30 -13.87
N ILE A 62 -8.48 -3.47 -14.57
CA ILE A 62 -8.33 -2.04 -14.30
C ILE A 62 -9.25 -1.27 -15.24
N GLN A 63 -10.25 -0.61 -14.67
CA GLN A 63 -11.17 0.24 -15.41
C GLN A 63 -10.69 1.69 -15.38
N LYS A 64 -10.80 2.39 -16.50
CA LYS A 64 -10.45 3.81 -16.62
C LYS A 64 -11.68 4.60 -17.04
N HIS A 65 -12.05 5.61 -16.28
CA HIS A 65 -13.16 6.49 -16.65
C HIS A 65 -12.84 7.95 -16.36
N HIS A 66 -13.33 8.84 -17.22
CA HIS A 66 -13.22 10.29 -17.05
C HIS A 66 -14.59 10.83 -16.65
N VAL A 67 -14.67 11.41 -15.45
CA VAL A 67 -15.90 12.05 -14.96
C VAL A 67 -15.87 13.51 -15.39
N LYS A 68 -16.95 13.98 -16.03
CA LYS A 68 -17.08 15.38 -16.44
C LYS A 68 -16.88 16.30 -15.23
N GLY A 69 -15.96 17.26 -15.35
CA GLY A 69 -15.61 18.21 -14.29
C GLY A 69 -14.37 17.83 -13.49
N LEU A 70 -13.78 16.65 -13.72
CA LEU A 70 -12.44 16.31 -13.21
C LEU A 70 -11.39 16.54 -14.30
N PRO A 71 -10.18 17.00 -13.94
CA PRO A 71 -9.13 17.30 -14.91
C PRO A 71 -8.55 16.05 -15.57
N SER A 72 -8.55 14.91 -14.85
CA SER A 72 -7.94 13.66 -15.31
C SER A 72 -8.86 12.47 -15.07
N PRO A 73 -8.70 11.39 -15.85
CA PRO A 73 -9.41 10.13 -15.60
C PRO A 73 -9.03 9.52 -14.24
N ARG A 74 -9.86 8.59 -13.77
CA ARG A 74 -9.62 7.76 -12.59
C ARG A 74 -9.48 6.30 -13.00
N TYR A 75 -8.56 5.61 -12.33
CA TYR A 75 -8.45 4.16 -12.40
C TYR A 75 -9.26 3.52 -11.28
N MET A 76 -9.87 2.38 -11.56
CA MET A 76 -10.74 1.67 -10.64
C MET A 76 -10.48 0.18 -10.72
N VAL A 77 -10.50 -0.50 -9.58
CA VAL A 77 -10.42 -1.95 -9.48
C VAL A 77 -11.53 -2.44 -8.56
N LEU A 78 -12.21 -3.51 -8.95
CA LEU A 78 -13.27 -4.14 -8.16
C LEU A 78 -12.72 -5.41 -7.52
N PHE A 79 -12.55 -5.40 -6.20
CA PHE A 79 -12.05 -6.53 -5.42
C PHE A 79 -13.19 -7.41 -4.90
N HIS A 80 -12.87 -8.69 -4.69
CA HIS A 80 -13.73 -9.60 -3.94
C HIS A 80 -13.96 -9.05 -2.52
N PHE A 81 -15.18 -9.19 -2.01
CA PHE A 81 -15.47 -8.84 -0.64
C PHE A 81 -14.79 -9.84 0.31
N VAL A 82 -13.99 -9.33 1.24
CA VAL A 82 -13.40 -10.13 2.32
C VAL A 82 -14.21 -9.89 3.57
N LYS A 83 -14.77 -10.97 4.12
CA LYS A 83 -15.46 -10.91 5.40
C LYS A 83 -14.42 -10.77 6.50
N GLY A 84 -14.62 -9.81 7.38
CA GLY A 84 -13.74 -9.57 8.51
C GLY A 84 -14.06 -8.24 9.16
N GLN A 85 -13.49 -8.02 10.33
CA GLN A 85 -13.54 -6.74 11.02
C GLN A 85 -12.13 -6.24 11.22
N THR A 86 -11.97 -4.91 11.16
CA THR A 86 -10.74 -4.30 11.65
C THR A 86 -10.61 -4.58 13.15
N PRO A 87 -9.42 -4.92 13.65
CA PRO A 87 -9.21 -5.16 15.07
C PRO A 87 -9.73 -3.99 15.91
N CYS A 88 -10.56 -4.27 16.91
CA CYS A 88 -11.01 -3.25 17.86
C CYS A 88 -9.86 -2.87 18.79
N GLU A 89 -9.69 -1.58 19.07
CA GLU A 89 -8.61 -1.07 19.94
C GLU A 89 -8.71 -1.53 21.41
N THR A 90 -9.75 -2.26 21.78
CA THR A 90 -10.02 -2.74 23.15
C THR A 90 -9.43 -4.12 23.46
N ILE A 91 -8.86 -4.81 22.47
CA ILE A 91 -8.21 -6.12 22.63
C ILE A 91 -6.71 -5.92 22.84
N GLU A 92 -6.07 -6.79 23.64
CA GLU A 92 -4.61 -6.87 23.81
C GLU A 92 -3.89 -6.81 22.45
N MET A 93 -3.37 -5.63 22.11
CA MET A 93 -2.84 -5.34 20.77
C MET A 93 -1.52 -6.07 20.48
N THR A 94 -0.83 -6.52 21.52
CA THR A 94 0.51 -7.14 21.42
C THR A 94 0.52 -8.35 20.48
N ASP A 95 -0.40 -9.29 20.67
CA ASP A 95 -0.50 -10.50 19.84
C ASP A 95 -0.79 -10.15 18.37
N ARG A 96 -1.54 -9.07 18.12
CA ARG A 96 -1.87 -8.60 16.77
C ARG A 96 -0.68 -7.94 16.08
N PHE A 97 0.18 -7.24 16.83
CA PHE A 97 1.44 -6.74 16.28
C PHE A 97 2.42 -7.87 15.97
N GLU A 98 2.44 -8.94 16.76
CA GLU A 98 3.23 -10.14 16.45
C GLU A 98 2.75 -10.79 15.15
N GLU A 99 1.43 -10.98 15.00
CA GLU A 99 0.82 -11.49 13.77
C GLU A 99 1.12 -10.61 12.55
N LEU A 100 0.98 -9.30 12.69
CA LEU A 100 1.32 -8.32 11.65
C LEU A 100 2.81 -8.41 11.25
N GLY A 101 3.70 -8.54 12.23
CA GLY A 101 5.13 -8.73 12.02
C GLY A 101 5.44 -10.03 11.28
N ALA A 102 4.77 -11.12 11.64
CA ALA A 102 4.90 -12.41 10.96
C ALA A 102 4.44 -12.34 9.51
N ILE A 103 3.33 -11.63 9.23
CA ILE A 103 2.86 -11.41 7.87
C ILE A 103 3.88 -10.58 7.07
N ALA A 104 4.36 -9.47 7.63
CA ALA A 104 5.36 -8.63 6.97
C ALA A 104 6.63 -9.43 6.62
N ALA A 105 7.10 -10.27 7.55
CA ALA A 105 8.26 -11.14 7.32
C ALA A 105 8.01 -12.15 6.17
N ARG A 106 6.83 -12.78 6.12
CA ARG A 106 6.46 -13.69 5.02
C ARG A 106 6.42 -12.97 3.67
N CYS A 107 5.85 -11.78 3.61
CA CYS A 107 5.83 -10.96 2.39
C CYS A 107 7.24 -10.55 1.95
N HIS A 108 8.11 -10.13 2.88
CA HIS A 108 9.50 -9.78 2.58
C HIS A 108 10.28 -10.98 2.03
N ASN A 109 10.13 -12.15 2.65
CA ASN A 109 10.78 -13.38 2.19
C ASN A 109 10.32 -13.78 0.79
N HIS A 110 9.02 -13.70 0.52
CA HIS A 110 8.47 -13.97 -0.81
C HIS A 110 9.09 -13.07 -1.89
N VAL A 111 9.22 -11.78 -1.62
CA VAL A 111 9.79 -10.80 -2.57
C VAL A 111 11.26 -11.07 -2.92
N LEU A 112 12.01 -11.75 -2.05
CA LEU A 112 13.40 -12.12 -2.33
C LEU A 112 13.52 -13.19 -3.42
N THR A 113 12.54 -14.10 -3.50
CA THR A 113 12.52 -15.20 -4.47
C THR A 113 11.59 -14.96 -5.65
N TRP A 114 10.63 -14.04 -5.50
CA TRP A 114 9.66 -13.74 -6.53
C TRP A 114 10.30 -13.03 -7.74
N GLN A 115 10.14 -13.64 -8.92
CA GLN A 115 10.55 -13.04 -10.17
C GLN A 115 9.58 -11.92 -10.55
N LYS A 116 10.00 -10.67 -10.33
CA LYS A 116 9.22 -9.51 -10.71
C LYS A 116 8.98 -9.49 -12.23
N PRO A 117 7.78 -9.11 -12.67
CA PRO A 117 7.47 -9.00 -14.08
C PRO A 117 8.34 -7.93 -14.76
N LYS A 118 8.48 -8.01 -16.09
CA LYS A 118 9.20 -7.01 -16.87
C LYS A 118 8.54 -5.64 -16.69
N ASN A 119 9.34 -4.58 -16.73
CA ASN A 119 8.87 -3.20 -16.54
C ASN A 119 8.08 -3.03 -15.23
N PHE A 120 8.59 -3.61 -14.14
CA PHE A 120 8.00 -3.46 -12.81
C PHE A 120 8.03 -1.98 -12.39
N ASP A 121 6.86 -1.43 -12.08
CA ASP A 121 6.67 -0.03 -11.70
C ASP A 121 5.94 0.03 -10.36
N ARG A 122 6.61 0.56 -9.33
CA ARG A 122 6.03 0.85 -8.01
C ARG A 122 6.76 2.04 -7.42
N LEU A 123 6.09 2.77 -6.52
CA LEU A 123 6.72 3.83 -5.77
C LEU A 123 7.97 3.30 -5.03
N VAL A 124 9.04 4.07 -5.12
CA VAL A 124 10.29 3.80 -4.42
C VAL A 124 10.35 4.73 -3.20
N TRP A 125 10.44 4.14 -2.02
CA TRP A 125 10.54 4.89 -0.75
C TRP A 125 12.00 4.98 -0.32
N ASP A 126 12.71 5.97 -0.84
CA ASP A 126 14.10 6.21 -0.48
C ASP A 126 14.36 7.60 0.07
N VAL A 127 15.62 7.88 0.39
CA VAL A 127 16.04 9.15 0.96
C VAL A 127 15.65 10.34 0.06
N GLU A 128 15.71 10.18 -1.26
CA GLU A 128 15.38 11.27 -2.18
C GLU A 128 13.86 11.43 -2.35
N THR A 129 13.08 10.35 -2.31
CA THR A 129 11.62 10.45 -2.36
C THR A 129 11.00 10.92 -1.04
N VAL A 130 11.69 10.76 0.08
CA VAL A 130 11.22 11.24 1.40
C VAL A 130 11.76 12.63 1.75
N PHE A 131 13.03 12.91 1.46
CA PHE A 131 13.72 14.12 1.92
C PHE A 131 14.39 14.92 0.80
N GLY A 132 14.35 14.44 -0.45
CA GLY A 132 15.04 15.08 -1.58
C GLY A 132 14.35 16.37 -2.03
N ASN A 133 14.72 16.84 -3.22
CA ASN A 133 14.22 18.12 -3.74
C ASN A 133 12.73 18.08 -4.13
N THR A 134 12.19 16.89 -4.39
CA THR A 134 10.78 16.68 -4.79
C THR A 134 10.19 15.52 -3.99
N PRO A 135 9.99 15.69 -2.67
CA PRO A 135 9.51 14.62 -1.80
C PRO A 135 8.06 14.24 -2.15
N THR A 136 7.76 12.95 -2.15
CA THR A 136 6.48 12.38 -2.60
C THR A 136 5.27 12.94 -1.84
N TRP A 137 5.45 13.27 -0.57
CA TRP A 137 4.38 13.82 0.29
C TRP A 137 4.56 15.31 0.63
N GLY A 138 5.46 16.00 -0.08
CA GLY A 138 5.80 17.39 0.19
C GLY A 138 6.89 17.56 1.23
N ASP A 139 7.46 18.77 1.29
CA ASP A 139 8.53 19.09 2.22
C ASP A 139 7.95 19.28 3.62
N TRP A 140 8.38 18.42 4.56
CA TRP A 140 7.92 18.44 5.95
C TRP A 140 8.17 19.79 6.62
N ARG A 141 9.14 20.58 6.14
CA ARG A 141 9.43 21.93 6.65
C ARG A 141 8.27 22.91 6.47
N ASN A 142 7.38 22.66 5.52
CA ASN A 142 6.21 23.50 5.25
C ASN A 142 4.98 23.09 6.09
N ALA A 143 5.11 22.13 7.01
CA ALA A 143 4.00 21.70 7.85
C ALA A 143 3.57 22.80 8.85
N PRO A 144 2.27 22.92 9.18
CA PRO A 144 1.68 24.08 9.86
C PRO A 144 2.15 24.36 11.30
N GLU A 145 3.02 23.54 11.87
CA GLU A 145 3.53 23.68 13.26
C GLU A 145 5.06 23.57 13.34
N VAL A 146 5.75 23.64 12.20
CA VAL A 146 7.22 23.63 12.17
C VAL A 146 7.74 25.04 12.41
N ASP A 147 7.81 25.42 13.69
CA ASP A 147 8.47 26.65 14.12
C ASP A 147 10.00 26.54 14.04
N SER A 148 10.72 27.62 14.33
CA SER A 148 12.19 27.66 14.24
C SER A 148 12.89 26.65 15.16
N LYS A 149 12.28 26.31 16.31
CA LYS A 149 12.83 25.34 17.26
C LYS A 149 12.60 23.92 16.77
N VAL A 150 11.39 23.60 16.31
CA VAL A 150 11.04 22.31 15.71
C VAL A 150 11.87 22.06 14.46
N LEU A 151 11.98 23.07 13.58
CA LEU A 151 12.81 23.02 12.38
C LEU A 151 14.25 22.62 12.70
N ALA A 152 14.91 23.35 13.61
CA ALA A 152 16.30 23.09 13.97
C ALA A 152 16.53 21.69 14.57
N GLN A 153 15.52 21.11 15.23
CA GLN A 153 15.61 19.74 15.75
C GLN A 153 15.39 18.70 14.64
N LEU A 154 14.34 18.85 13.84
CA LEU A 154 14.02 17.92 12.78
C LEU A 154 15.08 17.90 11.67
N GLU A 155 15.77 19.01 11.40
CA GLU A 155 16.91 19.03 10.47
C GLU A 155 18.10 18.20 10.99
N LYS A 156 18.38 18.23 12.30
CA LYS A 156 19.42 17.38 12.91
C LYS A 156 19.03 15.90 12.82
N VAL A 157 17.74 15.60 13.03
CA VAL A 157 17.19 14.24 12.89
C VAL A 157 17.29 13.77 11.45
N GLU A 158 16.86 14.56 10.48
CA GLU A 158 16.95 14.24 9.05
C GLU A 158 18.40 13.95 8.64
N LYS A 159 19.35 14.83 9.02
CA LYS A 159 20.79 14.62 8.74
C LYS A 159 21.30 13.29 9.32
N THR A 160 20.84 12.93 10.52
CA THR A 160 21.20 11.68 11.17
C THR A 160 20.60 10.47 10.46
N ILE A 161 19.31 10.54 10.09
CA ILE A 161 18.61 9.49 9.33
C ILE A 161 19.28 9.27 7.98
N ARG A 162 19.52 10.35 7.21
CA ARG A 162 20.21 10.31 5.91
C ARG A 162 21.58 9.62 6.02
N LYS A 163 22.38 10.00 7.03
CA LYS A 163 23.70 9.37 7.29
C LYS A 163 23.55 7.86 7.58
N ARG A 164 22.63 7.47 8.47
CA ARG A 164 22.41 6.07 8.85
C ARG A 164 21.91 5.23 7.68
N LEU A 165 20.95 5.73 6.90
CA LEU A 165 20.43 5.03 5.72
C LEU A 165 21.50 4.88 4.62
N LYS A 166 22.36 5.89 4.43
CA LYS A 166 23.51 5.77 3.52
C LYS A 166 24.46 4.63 3.93
N ILE A 167 24.73 4.48 5.23
CA ILE A 167 25.57 3.40 5.76
C ILE A 167 24.85 2.03 5.65
N PHE A 168 23.55 2.01 5.94
CA PHE A 168 22.73 0.80 5.88
C PHE A 168 22.65 0.21 4.46
N GLY A 169 22.65 1.10 3.46
CA GLY A 169 22.66 0.75 2.04
C GLY A 169 21.32 0.22 1.54
N LYS A 170 21.30 -0.12 0.24
CA LYS A 170 20.12 -0.68 -0.44
C LYS A 170 20.39 -2.02 -1.14
N PRO A 171 21.05 -3.01 -0.50
CA PRO A 171 21.09 -4.35 -1.08
C PRO A 171 19.67 -4.93 -1.13
N GLN A 172 19.42 -5.84 -2.06
CA GLN A 172 18.09 -6.44 -2.27
C GLN A 172 17.51 -7.11 -1.00
N THR A 173 18.36 -7.53 -0.07
CA THR A 173 17.98 -8.10 1.24
C THR A 173 17.53 -7.07 2.27
N ARG A 174 17.68 -5.77 1.99
CA ARG A 174 17.33 -4.66 2.89
C ARG A 174 16.45 -3.60 2.24
N PHE A 175 16.46 -3.51 0.92
CA PHE A 175 15.69 -2.55 0.14
C PHE A 175 15.05 -3.26 -1.05
N ASN A 176 13.75 -3.48 -0.97
CA ASN A 176 12.99 -4.22 -1.97
C ASN A 176 11.50 -3.85 -1.90
N LEU A 177 10.66 -4.53 -2.68
CA LEU A 177 9.22 -4.36 -2.63
C LEU A 177 8.68 -4.70 -1.24
N ILE A 178 7.88 -3.78 -0.71
CA ILE A 178 7.16 -3.89 0.55
C ILE A 178 5.73 -3.40 0.33
N HIS A 179 4.82 -3.72 1.25
CA HIS A 179 3.47 -3.14 1.24
C HIS A 179 3.49 -1.62 1.54
N ALA A 180 4.48 -1.15 2.31
CA ALA A 180 4.67 0.26 2.69
C ALA A 180 3.58 0.90 3.57
N ASP A 181 2.54 0.15 3.98
CA ASP A 181 1.48 0.63 4.87
C ASP A 181 0.92 -0.53 5.72
N MET A 182 1.80 -1.27 6.39
CA MET A 182 1.42 -2.40 7.25
C MET A 182 0.89 -1.88 8.58
N ARG A 183 -0.43 -1.65 8.65
CA ARG A 183 -1.14 -1.20 9.86
C ARG A 183 -2.21 -2.21 10.25
N LEU A 184 -2.54 -2.28 11.54
CA LEU A 184 -3.65 -3.11 12.04
C LEU A 184 -4.98 -2.79 11.36
N ALA A 185 -5.23 -1.52 11.01
CA ALA A 185 -6.42 -1.11 10.26
C ALA A 185 -6.50 -1.68 8.82
N ASN A 186 -5.38 -2.16 8.27
CA ASN A 186 -5.32 -2.80 6.96
C ASN A 186 -5.41 -4.33 7.06
N LEU A 187 -5.55 -4.88 8.28
CA LEU A 187 -5.83 -6.30 8.51
C LEU A 187 -7.33 -6.51 8.72
N LEU A 188 -7.91 -7.41 7.93
CA LEU A 188 -9.25 -7.93 8.18
C LEU A 188 -9.11 -9.28 8.89
N ILE A 189 -9.70 -9.36 10.08
CA ILE A 189 -9.69 -10.58 10.91
C ILE A 189 -11.08 -11.22 10.86
N GLU A 190 -11.12 -12.49 10.48
CA GLU A 190 -12.20 -13.43 10.81
C GLU A 190 -11.64 -14.45 11.82
N GLU A 191 -12.47 -15.11 12.65
CA GLU A 191 -12.12 -15.79 13.91
C GLU A 191 -10.82 -16.65 13.92
N HIS A 192 -10.27 -17.07 12.77
CA HIS A 192 -8.94 -17.70 12.66
C HIS A 192 -8.10 -17.31 11.40
N LEU A 193 -8.46 -16.26 10.65
CA LEU A 193 -7.78 -15.88 9.40
C LEU A 193 -7.61 -14.36 9.29
N SER A 194 -6.36 -13.95 9.02
CA SER A 194 -6.00 -12.56 8.73
C SER A 194 -5.73 -12.38 7.23
N ALA A 195 -6.38 -11.38 6.62
CA ALA A 195 -6.24 -11.04 5.21
C ALA A 195 -5.87 -9.55 5.04
N PHE A 196 -5.15 -9.25 3.96
CA PHE A 196 -4.77 -7.91 3.52
C PHE A 196 -5.46 -7.56 2.21
#